data_AF-A0A0K2TTV8-F1
#
_entry.id   AF-A0A0K2TTV8-F1
#
_cell.length_a   1.000
_cell.length_b   1.000
_cell.length_c   1.000
_cell.angle_alpha   90.00
_cell.angle_beta   90.00
_cell.angle_gamma   90.00
#
_symmetry.space_group_name_H-M   'P 1'
#
loop_
_entity.id
_entity.type
_entity.pdbx_description
1 polymer ?
#
loop_
_entity_poly.entity_id
_entity_poly.type
_entity_poly.pdbx_seq_one_letter_code
_entity_poly.pdbx_strand_id
1 'polypeptide(L)'
;DGHEEDEEGSIHDFDRMFDDEEVDKYATYEEYLDSLVSEEDHRYLEDEDMARIIAELGYRSSGDTLSREGFNKLKYQLEESRNLISRKKNKAIESEIVAQNNESESGKYGLFLQYPLELTF
;
A
#
# COMPACT_ATOMS: atom_id res chain seq x y z
N ASP A 1 30.13 4.32 36.87
CA ASP A 1 28.70 4.35 36.59
C ASP A 1 28.56 4.22 35.09
N GLY A 2 28.56 2.98 34.63
CA GLY A 2 28.63 2.64 33.21
C GLY A 2 27.23 2.51 32.68
N HIS A 3 26.84 3.40 31.77
CA HIS A 3 25.74 3.15 30.87
C HIS A 3 26.30 2.29 29.74
N GLU A 4 26.13 0.97 29.86
CA GLU A 4 26.03 0.10 28.69
C GLU A 4 24.78 0.55 27.95
N GLU A 5 24.98 1.26 26.84
CA GLU A 5 23.94 1.44 25.84
C GLU A 5 23.88 0.12 25.08
N ASP A 6 22.90 -0.68 25.44
CA ASP A 6 22.56 -1.92 24.77
C ASP A 6 22.24 -1.57 23.30
N GLU A 7 23.21 -1.82 22.41
CA GLU A 7 22.99 -1.88 20.98
C GLU A 7 22.10 -3.11 20.71
N GLU A 8 20.81 -2.99 21.03
CA GLU A 8 19.79 -3.87 20.48
C GLU A 8 19.74 -3.61 18.98
N GLY A 9 20.54 -4.39 18.25
CA GLY A 9 20.45 -4.53 16.80
C GLY A 9 18.99 -4.74 16.44
N SER A 10 18.40 -3.69 15.88
CA SER A 10 17.01 -3.60 15.50
C SER A 10 16.66 -4.78 14.59
N ILE A 11 15.95 -5.77 15.13
CA ILE A 11 15.33 -6.88 14.36
C ILE A 11 14.49 -6.30 13.19
N HIS A 12 14.08 -5.03 13.27
CA HIS A 12 13.35 -4.34 12.22
C HIS A 12 14.16 -3.97 10.96
N ASP A 13 15.49 -4.03 10.95
CA ASP A 13 16.26 -3.67 9.75
C ASP A 13 16.39 -4.83 8.75
N PHE A 14 16.25 -6.09 9.18
CA PHE A 14 16.24 -7.25 8.27
C PHE A 14 14.98 -7.30 7.38
N ASP A 15 13.83 -6.89 7.92
CA ASP A 15 12.54 -6.91 7.21
C ASP A 15 12.45 -5.80 6.15
N ARG A 16 13.25 -4.72 6.28
CA ARG A 16 13.25 -3.56 5.37
C ARG A 16 14.00 -3.78 4.06
N MET A 17 14.75 -4.87 3.91
CA MET A 17 15.49 -5.16 2.67
C MET A 17 14.66 -5.96 1.65
N PHE A 18 13.48 -6.44 2.04
CA PHE A 18 12.54 -7.06 1.11
C PHE A 18 11.81 -5.99 0.30
N ASP A 19 11.78 -6.22 -1.02
CA ASP A 19 11.16 -5.29 -1.95
C ASP A 19 9.63 -5.37 -1.83
N ASP A 20 9.00 -4.24 -1.54
CA ASP A 20 7.55 -4.06 -1.49
C ASP A 20 6.86 -4.61 -2.75
N GLU A 21 7.53 -4.50 -3.91
CA GLU A 21 7.06 -5.02 -5.20
C GLU A 21 7.08 -6.56 -5.26
N GLU A 22 7.99 -7.21 -4.54
CA GLU A 22 8.08 -8.67 -4.47
C GLU A 22 6.89 -9.25 -3.69
N VAL A 23 6.57 -8.64 -2.54
CA VAL A 23 5.48 -9.08 -1.65
C VAL A 23 4.11 -8.87 -2.29
N ASP A 24 3.94 -7.81 -3.08
CA ASP A 24 2.66 -7.51 -3.70
C ASP A 24 2.24 -8.53 -4.79
N LYS A 25 3.19 -9.29 -5.34
CA LYS A 25 2.92 -10.37 -6.32
C LYS A 25 2.08 -11.51 -5.75
N TYR A 26 2.10 -11.69 -4.43
CA TYR A 26 1.46 -12.80 -3.74
C TYR A 26 0.23 -12.33 -2.95
N ALA A 27 -0.88 -13.06 -3.04
CA ALA A 27 -2.10 -12.75 -2.31
C ALA A 27 -2.04 -13.26 -0.87
N THR A 28 -1.37 -14.39 -0.65
CA THR A 28 -1.22 -15.03 0.66
C THR A 28 0.25 -15.34 0.96
N TYR A 29 0.54 -15.59 2.23
CA TYR A 29 1.88 -16.01 2.63
C TYR A 29 2.22 -17.41 2.11
N GLU A 30 1.22 -18.29 2.01
CA GLU A 30 1.36 -19.62 1.43
C GLU A 30 1.78 -19.54 -0.04
N GLU A 31 1.17 -18.65 -0.84
CA GLU A 31 1.60 -18.40 -2.23
C GLU A 31 3.03 -17.86 -2.32
N TYR A 32 3.45 -17.04 -1.36
CA TYR A 32 4.83 -16.60 -1.24
C TYR A 32 5.76 -17.78 -0.92
N LEU A 33 5.43 -18.63 0.06
CA LEU A 33 6.23 -19.82 0.38
C LEU A 33 6.31 -20.79 -0.82
N ASP A 34 5.20 -21.00 -1.53
CA ASP A 34 5.15 -21.84 -2.72
C ASP A 34 6.08 -21.33 -3.83
N SER A 35 6.26 -20.00 -3.94
CA SER A 35 7.23 -19.40 -4.86
C SER A 35 8.69 -19.71 -4.53
N LEU A 36 8.98 -20.06 -3.27
CA LEU A 36 10.31 -20.43 -2.77
C LEU A 36 10.57 -21.94 -2.85
N VAL A 37 9.52 -22.75 -3.03
CA VAL A 37 9.61 -24.20 -3.17
C VAL A 37 10.09 -24.57 -4.57
N SER A 38 11.20 -25.31 -4.66
CA SER A 38 11.76 -25.77 -5.93
C SER A 38 11.19 -27.12 -6.39
N GLU A 39 11.36 -27.46 -7.66
CA GLU A 39 11.01 -28.81 -8.15
C GLU A 39 11.76 -29.93 -7.42
N GLU A 40 12.96 -29.67 -6.92
CA GLU A 40 13.71 -30.66 -6.14
C GLU A 40 13.01 -30.95 -4.81
N ASP A 41 12.46 -29.93 -4.16
CA ASP A 41 11.70 -30.11 -2.91
C ASP A 41 10.49 -31.00 -3.16
N HIS A 42 9.75 -30.78 -4.24
CA HIS A 42 8.65 -31.68 -4.62
C HIS A 42 9.13 -33.10 -4.94
N ARG A 43 10.26 -33.26 -5.63
CA ARG A 43 10.81 -34.59 -5.97
C ARG A 43 11.35 -35.37 -4.78
N TYR A 44 11.87 -34.70 -3.76
CA TYR A 44 12.50 -35.36 -2.62
C TYR A 44 11.60 -35.46 -1.39
N LEU A 45 10.75 -34.46 -1.16
CA LEU A 45 9.87 -34.43 0.01
C LEU A 45 8.53 -35.09 -0.28
N GLU A 46 8.04 -35.01 -1.53
CA GLU A 46 6.71 -35.47 -1.95
C GLU A 46 5.54 -34.93 -1.09
N ASP A 47 5.83 -33.97 -0.21
CA ASP A 47 4.93 -33.36 0.76
C ASP A 47 5.13 -31.83 0.69
N GLU A 48 4.07 -31.16 0.25
CA GLU A 48 4.03 -29.72 0.02
C GLU A 48 4.12 -28.91 1.31
N ASP A 49 3.53 -29.41 2.40
CA ASP A 49 3.55 -28.73 3.69
C ASP A 49 4.96 -28.80 4.32
N MET A 50 5.64 -29.94 4.14
CA MET A 50 7.05 -30.06 4.56
C MET A 50 7.97 -29.16 3.73
N ALA A 51 7.71 -29.02 2.43
CA ALA A 51 8.46 -28.11 1.58
C ALA A 51 8.30 -26.65 2.00
N ARG A 52 7.08 -26.23 2.33
CA ARG A 52 6.79 -24.89 2.88
C ARG A 52 7.51 -24.63 4.20
N ILE A 53 7.55 -25.59 5.12
CA ILE A 53 8.27 -25.46 6.39
C ILE A 53 9.77 -25.25 6.15
N ILE A 54 10.36 -26.00 5.22
CA ILE A 54 11.79 -25.85 4.88
C ILE A 54 12.07 -24.49 4.23
N ALA A 55 11.17 -24.02 3.36
CA ALA A 55 11.24 -22.69 2.76
C ALA A 55 11.16 -21.59 3.84
N GLU A 56 10.19 -21.67 4.75
CA GLU A 56 10.01 -20.72 5.86
C GLU A 56 11.21 -20.66 6.81
N LEU A 57 11.90 -21.79 7.02
CA LEU A 57 13.11 -21.84 7.84
C LEU A 57 14.35 -21.21 7.17
N GLY A 58 14.24 -20.73 5.92
CA GLY A 58 15.33 -20.06 5.20
C GLY A 58 16.49 -20.99 4.83
N TYR A 59 16.32 -22.32 4.93
CA TYR A 59 17.39 -23.29 4.71
C TYR A 59 17.86 -23.38 3.24
N ARG A 60 17.10 -22.79 2.29
CA ARG A 60 17.39 -22.86 0.84
C ARG A 60 17.50 -21.51 0.14
N SER A 61 16.91 -20.43 0.67
CA SER A 61 16.97 -19.09 0.07
C SER A 61 17.85 -18.17 0.92
N SER A 62 19.11 -17.97 0.52
CA SER A 62 20.05 -16.93 0.97
C SER A 62 20.21 -16.64 2.49
N GLY A 63 19.52 -17.35 3.37
CA GLY A 63 19.36 -17.06 4.80
C GLY A 63 18.16 -16.19 5.16
N ASP A 64 17.60 -15.42 4.22
CA ASP A 64 16.57 -14.42 4.51
C ASP A 64 15.25 -14.84 3.86
N THR A 65 14.30 -15.33 4.67
CA THR A 65 12.90 -15.53 4.28
C THR A 65 12.06 -14.62 5.15
N LEU A 66 11.10 -13.91 4.56
CA LEU A 66 10.18 -13.08 5.33
C LEU A 66 9.42 -13.95 6.32
N SER A 67 9.40 -13.54 7.58
CA SER A 67 8.47 -14.14 8.53
C SER A 67 7.04 -13.84 8.10
N ARG A 68 6.09 -14.68 8.50
CA ARG A 68 4.65 -14.42 8.28
C ARG A 68 4.21 -13.06 8.79
N GLU A 69 4.74 -12.61 9.93
CA GLU A 69 4.44 -11.30 10.48
C GLU A 69 4.99 -10.18 9.58
N GLY A 70 6.23 -10.30 9.12
CA GLY A 70 6.86 -9.36 8.20
C GLY A 70 6.10 -9.24 6.88
N PHE A 71 5.76 -10.38 6.26
CA PHE A 71 4.94 -10.42 5.05
C PHE A 71 3.61 -9.69 5.23
N ASN A 72 2.87 -10.00 6.29
CA ASN A 72 1.56 -9.37 6.55
C ASN A 72 1.68 -7.88 6.85
N LYS A 73 2.74 -7.48 7.54
CA LYS A 73 3.02 -6.07 7.85
C LYS A 73 3.27 -5.28 6.56
N LEU A 74 4.06 -5.82 5.64
CA LEU A 74 4.33 -5.21 4.33
C LEU A 74 3.03 -5.13 3.51
N LYS A 75 2.22 -6.20 3.45
CA LYS A 75 0.89 -6.17 2.79
C LYS A 75 -0.01 -5.07 3.37
N TYR A 76 -0.09 -4.97 4.68
CA TYR A 76 -0.90 -3.94 5.34
C TYR A 76 -0.41 -2.52 5.01
N GLN A 77 0.91 -2.30 5.03
CA GLN A 77 1.50 -1.00 4.68
C GLN A 77 1.22 -0.62 3.22
N LEU A 78 1.32 -1.58 2.30
CA LEU A 78 0.98 -1.39 0.90
C LEU A 78 -0.49 -1.03 0.70
N GLU A 79 -1.40 -1.74 1.37
CA GLU A 79 -2.83 -1.45 1.32
C GLU A 79 -3.16 -0.07 1.88
N GLU A 80 -2.60 0.30 3.03
CA GLU A 80 -2.77 1.63 3.62
C GLU A 80 -2.25 2.73 2.68
N SER A 81 -1.08 2.53 2.05
CA SER A 81 -0.52 3.48 1.09
C SER A 81 -1.47 3.71 -0.10
N ARG A 82 -2.05 2.64 -0.67
CA ARG A 82 -3.03 2.69 -1.77
C ARG A 82 -4.31 3.38 -1.37
N ASN A 83 -4.81 3.09 -0.17
CA ASN A 83 -6.00 3.72 0.38
C ASN A 83 -5.82 5.22 0.54
N LEU A 84 -4.66 5.66 1.05
CA LEU A 84 -4.33 7.07 1.21
C LEU A 84 -4.24 7.80 -0.13
N ILE A 85 -3.61 7.19 -1.14
CA ILE A 85 -3.53 7.77 -2.50
C ILE A 85 -4.92 7.91 -3.11
N SER A 86 -5.74 6.86 -2.98
CA SER A 86 -7.12 6.84 -3.52
C SER A 86 -7.99 7.90 -2.86
N ARG A 87 -7.92 8.05 -1.53
CA ARG A 87 -8.65 9.08 -0.78
C ARG A 87 -8.23 10.50 -1.21
N LYS A 88 -6.92 10.75 -1.36
CA LYS A 88 -6.41 12.05 -1.83
C LYS A 88 -6.91 12.38 -3.23
N LYS A 89 -6.89 11.41 -4.15
CA LYS A 89 -7.41 11.55 -5.51
C LYS A 89 -8.91 11.87 -5.52
N ASN A 90 -9.71 11.15 -4.73
CA ASN A 90 -11.15 11.38 -4.64
C ASN A 90 -11.45 12.79 -4.13
N LYS A 91 -10.76 13.23 -3.08
CA LYS A 91 -10.92 14.59 -2.53
C LYS A 91 -10.58 15.68 -3.55
N ALA A 92 -9.54 15.47 -4.37
CA ALA A 92 -9.18 16.41 -5.43
C ALA A 92 -10.26 16.50 -6.53
N ILE A 93 -10.80 15.35 -6.94
CA ILE A 93 -11.90 15.28 -7.92
C ILE A 93 -13.15 15.96 -7.37
N GLU A 94 -13.51 15.71 -6.11
CA GLU A 94 -14.65 16.37 -5.46
C GLU A 94 -14.50 17.88 -5.42
N SER A 95 -13.30 18.39 -5.07
CA SER A 95 -13.06 19.84 -5.06
C SER A 95 -13.17 20.47 -6.46
N GLU A 96 -12.72 19.76 -7.50
CA GLU A 96 -12.80 20.21 -8.89
C GLU A 96 -14.26 20.27 -9.37
N ILE A 97 -15.07 19.24 -9.05
CA ILE A 97 -16.51 19.21 -9.38
C ILE A 97 -17.25 20.38 -8.71
N VAL A 98 -16.94 20.67 -7.44
CA VAL A 98 -17.57 21.79 -6.71
C VAL A 98 -17.19 23.13 -7.32
N ALA A 99 -15.92 23.32 -7.73
CA ALA A 99 -15.47 24.54 -8.38
C ALA A 99 -16.22 24.81 -9.70
N GLN A 100 -16.34 23.80 -10.57
CA GLN A 100 -17.02 23.92 -11.86
C GLN A 100 -18.53 24.22 -11.74
N ASN A 101 -19.19 23.67 -10.72
CA ASN A 101 -20.61 23.96 -10.47
C ASN A 101 -20.84 25.41 -10.02
N ASN A 102 -19.95 25.96 -9.19
CA ASN A 102 -20.08 27.33 -8.70
C ASN A 102 -19.87 28.40 -9.80
N GLU A 103 -18.98 28.14 -10.76
CA GLU A 103 -18.78 29.04 -11.91
C GLU A 103 -20.01 29.08 -12.82
N SER A 104 -20.69 27.94 -12.98
CA SER A 104 -21.88 27.77 -13.81
C SER A 104 -23.11 28.52 -13.27
N GLU A 105 -23.22 28.71 -11.95
CA GLU A 105 -24.32 29.45 -11.33
C GLU A 105 -24.12 30.96 -11.37
N SER A 106 -22.87 31.43 -11.29
CA SER A 106 -22.53 32.87 -11.35
C SER A 106 -22.90 33.52 -12.68
N GLY A 107 -22.85 32.76 -13.79
CA GLY A 107 -23.24 33.22 -15.12
C GLY A 107 -24.75 33.32 -15.37
N LYS A 108 -25.60 32.68 -14.55
CA LYS A 108 -27.06 32.70 -14.74
C LYS A 108 -27.74 33.95 -14.17
N TYR A 109 -27.16 34.59 -13.17
CA TYR A 109 -27.75 35.77 -12.51
C TYR A 109 -27.17 37.12 -12.96
N GLY A 110 -26.20 37.11 -13.89
CA GLY A 110 -25.47 38.31 -14.34
C GLY A 110 -26.08 39.13 -15.49
N LEU A 111 -27.25 38.78 -16.02
CA LEU A 111 -27.78 39.36 -17.27
C LEU A 111 -29.09 40.17 -17.14
N PHE A 112 -29.56 40.48 -15.92
CA PHE A 112 -30.92 41.04 -15.71
C PHE A 112 -31.01 42.45 -15.08
N LEU A 113 -29.93 43.22 -14.98
CA LEU A 113 -29.96 44.55 -14.34
C LEU A 113 -29.42 45.65 -15.25
N GLN A 114 -30.13 46.00 -16.31
CA GLN A 114 -29.92 47.29 -16.99
C GLN A 114 -31.21 47.77 -17.67
N TYR A 115 -32.14 48.36 -16.90
CA TYR A 115 -33.14 49.27 -17.48
C TYR A 115 -33.27 50.51 -16.58
N PRO A 116 -32.89 51.71 -17.06
CA PRO A 116 -33.16 52.95 -16.33
C PRO A 116 -34.66 53.25 -16.45
N LEU A 117 -35.37 53.27 -15.31
CA LEU A 117 -36.69 53.88 -15.23
C LEU A 117 -36.49 55.37 -15.05
N GLU A 118 -36.57 56.12 -16.15
CA GLU A 118 -36.63 57.58 -16.16
C GLU A 118 -37.76 58.05 -15.22
N LEU A 119 -37.40 58.91 -14.27
CA LEU A 119 -38.33 59.63 -13.40
C LEU A 119 -39.22 60.54 -14.25
N THR A 120 -40.53 60.29 -14.25
CA THR A 120 -41.51 61.30 -14.66
C THR A 120 -42.19 61.87 -13.42
N PHE A 121 -42.02 63.18 -13.27
CA PHE A 121 -42.40 64.07 -12.17
C PHE A 121 -43.92 64.19 -11.98
#